data_AF-A0AAN6FA09-F1
#
_entry.id   AF-A0AAN6FA09-F1
#
_cell.length_a   1.000
_cell.length_b   1.000
_cell.length_c   1.000
_cell.angle_alpha   90.00
_cell.angle_beta   90.00
_cell.angle_gamma   90.00
#
_symmetry.space_group_name_H-M   'P 1'
#
loop_
_entity.id
_entity.type
_entity.pdbx_description
1 polymer ?
#
loop_
_entity_poly.entity_id
_entity_poly.type
_entity_poly.pdbx_seq_one_letter_code
_entity_poly.pdbx_strand_id
1 'polypeptide(L)'
;MASATDALPSINIPHATPSSSSTPQSSEDEDEPPHLPAPRPALPTRKSSGTLIMPRDQPQATTDASLDSTDVRAMSPRRSSGEVDRLGETARRDLLDRAAVLQLSLQALVERVEAVRSEHERLEGGNRFLQSYIGELMQTSKITSSGGKKGRGRSGK
;
A
#
# COMPACT_ATOMS: atom_id res chain seq x y z
N MET A 1 20.03 -30.66 9.13
CA MET A 1 19.89 -29.25 8.72
C MET A 1 19.38 -29.23 7.29
N ALA A 2 18.13 -28.82 7.10
CA ALA A 2 17.58 -28.51 5.78
C ALA A 2 16.62 -27.33 6.00
N SER A 3 17.09 -26.13 5.72
CA SER A 3 16.27 -24.92 5.76
C SER A 3 15.40 -24.89 4.52
N ALA A 4 14.09 -25.04 4.70
CA ALA A 4 13.11 -24.74 3.67
C ALA A 4 13.04 -23.22 3.53
N THR A 5 13.50 -22.73 2.38
CA THR A 5 13.33 -21.34 1.97
C THR A 5 11.85 -21.14 1.61
N ASP A 6 11.08 -20.64 2.55
CA ASP A 6 9.71 -20.18 2.37
C ASP A 6 9.75 -18.92 1.47
N ALA A 7 9.62 -19.15 0.16
CA ALA A 7 9.58 -18.10 -0.83
C ALA A 7 8.22 -17.41 -0.75
N LEU A 8 8.22 -16.18 -0.22
CA LEU A 8 7.05 -15.31 -0.17
C LEU A 8 6.47 -15.12 -1.59
N PRO A 9 5.14 -15.09 -1.76
CA PRO A 9 4.54 -14.65 -3.02
C PRO A 9 4.87 -13.16 -3.22
N SER A 10 5.68 -12.88 -4.24
CA SER A 10 6.08 -11.54 -4.62
C SER A 10 4.83 -10.74 -5.01
N ILE A 11 4.39 -9.84 -4.12
CA ILE A 11 3.33 -8.87 -4.39
C ILE A 11 3.87 -7.94 -5.48
N ASN A 12 3.37 -8.09 -6.70
CA ASN A 12 3.64 -7.18 -7.80
C ASN A 12 2.91 -5.86 -7.52
N ILE A 13 3.55 -4.97 -6.77
CA ILE A 13 3.13 -3.58 -6.63
C ILE A 13 3.42 -2.92 -7.97
N PRO A 14 2.43 -2.37 -8.71
CA PRO A 14 2.74 -1.49 -9.83
C PRO A 14 3.35 -0.22 -9.24
N HIS A 15 4.68 -0.20 -9.16
CA HIS A 15 5.45 1.01 -8.92
C HIS A 15 5.10 1.97 -10.05
N ALA A 16 4.46 3.08 -9.71
CA ALA A 16 4.24 4.20 -10.61
C ALA A 16 5.61 4.64 -11.14
N THR A 17 5.93 4.20 -12.36
CA THR A 17 7.08 4.70 -13.11
C THR A 17 6.89 6.20 -13.30
N PRO A 18 7.84 7.05 -12.90
CA PRO A 18 7.79 8.45 -13.31
C PRO A 18 7.82 8.47 -14.84
N SER A 19 6.87 9.19 -15.41
CA SER A 19 6.69 9.38 -16.85
C SER A 19 8.03 9.53 -17.56
N SER A 20 8.44 8.51 -18.30
CA SER A 20 9.56 8.62 -19.24
C SER A 20 9.15 9.61 -20.33
N SER A 21 9.63 10.85 -20.23
CA SER A 21 9.57 11.82 -21.30
C SER A 21 10.27 11.23 -22.52
N SER A 22 9.52 10.90 -23.55
CA SER A 22 10.07 10.55 -24.85
C SER A 22 10.67 11.81 -25.48
N THR A 23 11.95 12.07 -25.23
CA THR A 23 12.76 12.95 -26.08
C THR A 23 13.07 12.18 -27.36
N PRO A 24 12.69 12.68 -28.55
CA PRO A 24 13.11 12.04 -29.79
C PRO A 24 14.63 12.21 -29.90
N GLN A 25 15.37 11.10 -29.93
CA GLN A 25 16.78 11.10 -30.32
C GLN A 25 16.85 11.39 -31.81
N SER A 26 17.37 12.58 -32.15
CA SER A 26 17.74 12.96 -33.51
C SER A 26 18.89 12.07 -33.95
N SER A 27 18.64 11.21 -34.94
CA SER A 27 19.69 10.56 -35.73
C SER A 27 20.03 11.53 -36.86
N GLU A 28 21.25 12.03 -36.86
CA GLU A 28 21.82 12.77 -37.98
C GLU A 28 22.25 11.76 -39.03
N ASP A 29 21.60 11.76 -40.18
CA ASP A 29 22.18 11.36 -41.48
C ASP A 29 21.25 11.87 -42.61
N GLU A 30 21.76 12.89 -43.31
CA GLU A 30 21.59 13.25 -44.74
C GLU A 30 20.18 13.55 -45.34
N ASP A 31 19.99 14.83 -45.69
CA ASP A 31 19.20 15.38 -46.82
C ASP A 31 17.75 14.90 -47.03
N GLU A 32 16.82 15.24 -46.11
CA GLU A 32 15.37 15.18 -46.35
C GLU A 32 14.73 16.54 -45.98
N PRO A 33 13.91 17.16 -46.86
CA PRO A 33 13.28 18.45 -46.55
C PRO A 33 12.36 18.31 -45.33
N PRO A 34 12.19 19.36 -44.50
CA PRO A 34 11.40 19.27 -43.28
C PRO A 34 9.97 18.81 -43.60
N HIS A 35 9.60 17.62 -43.13
CA HIS A 35 8.27 17.05 -43.30
C HIS A 35 7.26 17.87 -42.47
N LEU A 36 6.80 18.99 -43.05
CA LEU A 36 5.76 19.81 -42.44
C LEU A 36 4.48 18.97 -42.31
N PRO A 37 3.80 18.98 -41.15
CA PRO A 37 2.52 18.30 -41.02
C PRO A 37 1.55 18.89 -42.05
N ALA A 38 0.93 18.02 -42.85
CA ALA A 38 -0.03 18.43 -43.85
C ALA A 38 -1.09 19.37 -43.23
N PRO A 39 -1.43 20.49 -43.90
CA PRO A 39 -2.37 21.46 -43.34
C PRO A 39 -3.72 20.78 -43.11
N ARG A 40 -4.19 20.84 -41.87
CA ARG A 40 -5.50 20.30 -41.50
C ARG A 40 -6.57 21.02 -42.34
N PRO A 41 -7.57 20.31 -42.89
CA PRO A 41 -8.69 20.94 -43.58
C PRO A 41 -9.31 22.02 -42.69
N ALA A 42 -9.53 23.21 -43.25
CA ALA A 42 -10.14 24.32 -42.53
C ALA A 42 -11.54 23.92 -42.06
N LEU A 43 -11.74 23.86 -40.74
CA LEU A 43 -13.05 23.61 -40.17
C LEU A 43 -13.97 24.79 -40.52
N PRO A 44 -15.18 24.56 -41.05
CA PRO A 44 -16.11 25.64 -41.32
C PRO A 44 -16.41 26.39 -40.03
N THR A 45 -16.29 27.71 -40.05
CA THR A 45 -16.59 28.57 -38.91
C THR A 45 -18.08 28.47 -38.59
N ARG A 46 -18.44 27.63 -37.61
CA ARG A 46 -19.81 27.58 -37.11
C ARG A 46 -19.99 28.75 -36.14
N LYS A 47 -21.10 29.49 -36.30
CA LYS A 47 -21.57 30.49 -35.33
C LYS A 47 -21.56 29.85 -33.94
N SER A 48 -21.07 30.53 -32.91
CA SER A 48 -21.04 30.00 -31.54
C SER A 48 -22.45 29.58 -31.13
N SER A 49 -22.71 28.27 -31.09
CA SER A 49 -23.90 27.71 -30.47
C SER A 49 -23.87 28.14 -29.02
N GLY A 50 -24.89 28.88 -28.59
CA GLY A 50 -25.01 29.39 -27.22
C GLY A 50 -24.81 28.31 -26.15
N THR A 51 -24.58 28.76 -24.92
CA THR A 51 -24.18 27.90 -23.81
C THR A 51 -25.17 26.73 -23.60
N LEU A 52 -24.65 25.51 -23.46
CA LEU A 52 -25.38 24.27 -23.18
C LEU A 52 -25.88 24.19 -21.71
N ILE A 53 -26.06 25.33 -21.04
CA ILE A 53 -26.45 25.36 -19.62
C ILE A 53 -27.96 25.15 -19.54
N MET A 54 -28.36 23.92 -19.25
CA MET A 54 -29.73 23.60 -18.88
C MET A 54 -30.00 23.97 -17.41
N PRO A 55 -31.17 24.56 -17.10
CA PRO A 55 -31.62 24.75 -15.72
C PRO A 55 -31.71 23.42 -14.97
N ARG A 56 -31.33 23.45 -13.69
CA ARG A 56 -31.18 22.26 -12.83
C ARG A 56 -32.51 21.51 -12.57
N ASP A 57 -33.64 22.16 -12.80
CA ASP A 57 -34.97 21.62 -12.48
C ASP A 57 -35.69 21.00 -13.70
N GLN A 58 -35.02 20.84 -14.85
CA GLN A 58 -35.64 20.13 -15.97
C GLN A 58 -35.78 18.63 -15.66
N PRO A 59 -36.94 18.02 -15.98
CA PRO A 59 -37.11 16.58 -15.86
C PRO A 59 -36.08 15.89 -16.77
N GLN A 60 -35.14 15.17 -16.16
CA GLN A 60 -34.27 14.23 -16.87
C GLN A 60 -35.20 13.19 -17.50
N ALA A 61 -35.55 13.35 -18.76
CA ALA A 61 -36.30 12.36 -19.49
C ALA A 61 -35.39 11.15 -19.65
N THR A 62 -35.50 10.20 -18.71
CA THR A 62 -35.05 8.83 -18.90
C THR A 62 -35.98 8.22 -19.94
N THR A 63 -35.79 8.60 -21.19
CA THR A 63 -36.52 7.98 -22.28
C THR A 63 -35.93 6.60 -22.46
N ASP A 64 -36.65 5.58 -22.01
CA ASP A 64 -36.57 4.21 -22.54
C ASP A 64 -37.10 4.23 -23.98
N ALA A 65 -36.50 5.07 -24.83
CA ALA A 65 -36.79 5.10 -26.24
C ALA A 65 -36.12 3.87 -26.83
N SER A 66 -36.94 2.96 -27.37
CA SER A 66 -36.49 1.93 -28.30
C SER A 66 -35.58 2.58 -29.33
N LEU A 67 -34.27 2.38 -29.20
CA LEU A 67 -33.28 2.98 -30.08
C LEU A 67 -33.54 2.45 -31.49
N ASP A 68 -33.86 3.34 -32.43
CA ASP A 68 -34.02 2.95 -33.83
C ASP A 68 -32.66 2.49 -34.39
N SER A 69 -32.71 1.58 -35.36
CA SER A 69 -31.56 1.05 -36.09
C SER A 69 -30.69 2.13 -36.77
N THR A 70 -31.24 3.33 -36.96
CA THR A 70 -30.55 4.50 -37.52
C THR A 70 -29.97 5.44 -36.44
N ASP A 71 -30.20 5.17 -35.15
CA ASP A 71 -29.71 6.02 -34.05
C ASP A 71 -28.18 5.88 -33.91
N VAL A 72 -27.49 7.02 -33.94
CA VAL A 72 -26.04 7.15 -33.73
C VAL A 72 -25.61 6.55 -32.39
N ARG A 73 -26.49 6.53 -31.38
CA ARG A 73 -26.24 5.90 -30.08
C ARG A 73 -26.17 4.37 -30.17
N ALA A 74 -26.90 3.74 -31.09
CA ALA A 74 -26.83 2.30 -31.37
C ALA A 74 -25.55 1.90 -32.13
N MET A 75 -24.94 2.85 -32.86
CA MET A 75 -23.70 2.66 -33.62
C MET A 75 -22.44 3.08 -32.86
N SER A 76 -22.59 3.63 -31.65
CA SER A 76 -21.47 3.95 -30.77
C SER A 76 -21.02 2.67 -30.04
N PRO A 77 -19.70 2.38 -29.95
CA PRO A 77 -19.18 1.31 -29.09
C PRO A 77 -19.40 1.62 -27.60
N ARG A 78 -20.66 1.62 -27.17
CA ARG A 78 -21.02 1.61 -25.76
C ARG A 78 -20.90 0.16 -25.31
N ARG A 79 -20.14 -0.07 -24.23
CA ARG A 79 -20.26 -1.31 -23.47
C ARG A 79 -21.75 -1.53 -23.23
N SER A 80 -22.28 -2.69 -23.62
CA SER A 80 -23.69 -3.00 -23.36
C SER A 80 -23.92 -2.83 -21.85
N SER A 81 -25.09 -2.32 -21.44
CA SER A 81 -25.39 -2.08 -20.02
C SER A 81 -25.07 -3.31 -19.14
N GLY A 82 -25.31 -4.52 -19.65
CA GLY A 82 -24.95 -5.77 -18.97
C GLY A 82 -23.45 -6.04 -18.81
N GLU A 83 -22.57 -5.50 -19.66
CA GLU A 83 -21.11 -5.58 -19.45
C GLU A 83 -20.65 -4.66 -18.32
N VAL A 84 -21.27 -3.47 -18.20
CA VAL A 84 -20.98 -2.52 -17.11
C VAL A 84 -21.40 -3.10 -15.76
N ASP A 85 -22.56 -3.74 -15.69
CA ASP A 85 -23.03 -4.41 -14.47
C ASP A 85 -22.09 -5.55 -14.05
N ARG A 86 -21.66 -6.39 -15.00
CA ARG A 86 -20.66 -7.45 -14.75
C ARG A 86 -19.34 -6.90 -14.26
N LEU A 87 -18.85 -5.80 -14.86
CA LEU A 87 -17.62 -5.14 -14.41
C LEU A 87 -17.77 -4.59 -12.98
N GLY A 88 -18.95 -4.07 -12.63
CA GLY A 88 -19.27 -3.63 -11.27
C GLY A 88 -19.29 -4.78 -10.28
N GLU A 89 -19.88 -5.92 -10.65
CA GLU A 89 -19.88 -7.14 -9.83
C GLU A 89 -18.48 -7.71 -9.61
N THR A 90 -17.64 -7.77 -10.65
CA THR A 90 -16.25 -8.22 -10.51
C THR A 90 -15.45 -7.28 -9.61
N ALA A 91 -15.61 -5.96 -9.76
CA ALA A 91 -14.93 -4.99 -8.91
C ALA A 91 -15.35 -5.10 -7.44
N ARG A 92 -16.64 -5.35 -7.17
CA ARG A 92 -17.12 -5.62 -5.80
C ARG A 92 -16.54 -6.90 -5.23
N ARG A 93 -16.48 -7.97 -6.03
CA ARG A 93 -15.89 -9.24 -5.62
C ARG A 93 -14.40 -9.09 -5.30
N ASP A 94 -13.64 -8.45 -6.18
CA ASP A 94 -12.22 -8.18 -5.96
C ASP A 94 -11.97 -7.36 -4.69
N LEU A 95 -12.85 -6.40 -4.39
CA LEU A 95 -12.76 -5.61 -3.17
C LEU A 95 -13.01 -6.47 -1.92
N LEU A 96 -14.03 -7.33 -1.95
CA LEU A 96 -14.32 -8.26 -0.86
C LEU A 96 -13.18 -9.26 -0.64
N ASP A 97 -12.63 -9.83 -1.71
CA ASP A 97 -11.52 -10.78 -1.62
C ASP A 97 -10.27 -10.12 -1.01
N ARG A 98 -9.96 -8.87 -1.42
CA ARG A 98 -8.87 -8.09 -0.82
C ARG A 98 -9.13 -7.77 0.66
N ALA A 99 -10.36 -7.41 1.00
CA ALA A 99 -10.73 -7.14 2.39
C ALA A 99 -10.57 -8.40 3.27
N ALA A 100 -10.95 -9.57 2.76
CA ALA A 100 -10.79 -10.85 3.46
C ALA A 100 -9.31 -11.20 3.69
N VAL A 101 -8.46 -11.03 2.67
CA VAL A 101 -7.00 -11.22 2.80
C VAL A 101 -6.42 -10.28 3.85
N LEU A 102 -6.84 -9.01 3.84
CA LEU A 102 -6.38 -8.02 4.80
C LEU A 102 -6.80 -8.40 6.23
N GLN A 103 -8.05 -8.82 6.43
CA GLN A 103 -8.54 -9.29 7.74
C GLN A 103 -7.72 -10.47 8.26
N LEU A 104 -7.43 -11.45 7.41
CA LEU A 104 -6.62 -12.60 7.78
C LEU A 104 -5.18 -12.18 8.12
N SER A 105 -4.60 -11.26 7.35
CA SER A 105 -3.26 -10.73 7.64
C SER A 105 -3.20 -9.97 8.97
N LEU A 106 -4.23 -9.21 9.32
CA LEU A 106 -4.32 -8.49 10.59
C LEU A 106 -4.48 -9.46 11.76
N GLN A 107 -5.29 -10.50 11.61
CA GLN A 107 -5.42 -11.54 12.63
C GLN A 107 -4.07 -12.22 12.91
N ALA A 108 -3.35 -12.63 11.87
CA ALA A 108 -2.03 -13.25 12.01
C ALA A 108 -1.01 -12.31 12.69
N LEU A 109 -1.09 -11.00 12.42
CA LEU A 109 -0.26 -10.01 13.11
C LEU A 109 -0.60 -9.89 14.59
N VAL A 110 -1.88 -9.90 14.96
CA VAL A 110 -2.31 -9.86 16.37
C VAL A 110 -1.77 -11.07 17.12
N GLU A 111 -1.94 -12.28 16.58
CA GLU A 111 -1.41 -13.51 17.19
C GLU A 111 0.11 -13.45 17.39
N ARG A 112 0.84 -12.92 16.40
CA ARG A 112 2.30 -12.74 16.51
C ARG A 112 2.69 -11.72 17.58
N VAL A 113 1.95 -10.61 17.68
CA VAL A 113 2.18 -9.58 18.71
C VAL A 113 1.91 -10.14 20.10
N GLU A 114 0.86 -10.94 20.28
CA GLU A 114 0.55 -11.60 21.55
C GLU A 114 1.65 -12.59 21.95
N ALA A 115 2.15 -13.39 21.01
CA ALA A 115 3.27 -14.29 21.25
C ALA A 115 4.51 -13.53 21.73
N VAL A 116 4.90 -12.45 21.01
CA VAL A 116 6.04 -11.60 21.40
C VAL A 116 5.82 -10.95 22.76
N ARG A 117 4.60 -10.47 23.05
CA ARG A 117 4.27 -9.87 24.35
C ARG A 117 4.46 -10.89 25.49
N SER A 118 3.97 -12.11 25.32
CA SER A 118 4.12 -13.16 26.34
C SER A 118 5.58 -13.55 26.57
N GLU A 119 6.38 -13.61 25.51
CA GLU A 119 7.82 -13.86 25.62
C GLU A 119 8.54 -12.71 26.31
N HIS A 120 8.19 -11.47 25.98
CA HIS A 120 8.74 -10.28 26.62
C HIS A 120 8.43 -10.27 28.13
N GLU A 121 7.19 -10.56 28.52
CA GLU A 121 6.79 -10.65 29.93
C GLU A 121 7.60 -11.73 30.67
N ARG A 122 7.82 -12.88 30.04
CA ARG A 122 8.68 -13.95 30.57
C ARG A 122 10.12 -13.48 30.75
N LEU A 123 10.70 -12.82 29.74
CA LEU A 123 12.07 -12.32 29.79
C LEU A 123 12.24 -11.20 30.81
N GLU A 124 11.29 -10.29 30.92
CA GLU A 124 11.28 -9.25 31.95
C GLU A 124 11.16 -9.84 33.35
N GLY A 125 10.28 -10.83 33.55
CA GLY A 125 10.17 -11.55 34.82
C GLY A 125 11.50 -12.21 35.20
N GLY A 126 12.15 -12.89 34.26
CA GLY A 126 13.47 -13.48 34.45
C GLY A 126 14.56 -12.44 34.75
N ASN A 127 14.55 -11.30 34.04
CA ASN A 127 15.52 -10.22 34.25
C ASN A 127 15.33 -9.57 35.63
N ARG A 128 14.08 -9.33 36.05
CA ARG A 128 13.77 -8.86 37.41
C ARG A 128 14.27 -9.85 38.47
N PHE A 129 14.04 -11.15 38.27
CA PHE A 129 14.54 -12.18 39.19
C PHE A 129 16.08 -12.15 39.30
N LEU A 130 16.78 -12.08 38.16
CA LEU A 130 18.25 -12.01 38.14
C LEU A 130 18.76 -10.74 38.83
N GLN A 131 18.13 -9.59 38.60
CA GLN A 131 18.50 -8.33 39.26
C GLN A 131 18.33 -8.41 40.78
N SER A 132 17.19 -8.95 41.26
CA SER A 132 16.97 -9.17 42.69
C SER A 132 18.00 -10.13 43.29
N TYR A 133 18.27 -11.25 42.61
CA TYR A 133 19.25 -12.24 43.07
C TYR A 133 20.67 -11.66 43.16
N ILE A 134 21.09 -10.89 42.15
CA ILE A 134 22.38 -10.18 42.17
C ILE A 134 22.40 -9.16 43.33
N GLY A 135 21.32 -8.41 43.52
CA GLY A 135 21.18 -7.46 44.63
C GLY A 135 21.36 -8.11 46.00
N GLU A 136 20.64 -9.21 46.25
CA GLU A 136 20.75 -10.00 47.48
C GLU A 136 22.15 -10.61 47.67
N LEU A 137 22.73 -11.17 46.61
CA LEU A 137 24.07 -11.74 46.64
C LEU A 137 25.15 -10.69 46.94
N MET A 138 25.03 -9.50 46.34
CA MET A 138 25.93 -8.39 46.62
C MET A 138 25.76 -7.87 48.05
N GLN A 139 24.52 -7.77 48.54
CA GLN A 139 24.23 -7.32 49.91
C GLN A 139 24.82 -8.30 50.94
N THR A 140 24.56 -9.60 50.76
CA THR A 140 25.13 -10.66 51.62
C THR A 140 26.66 -10.69 51.53
N SER A 141 27.24 -10.58 50.32
CA SER A 141 28.71 -10.53 50.13
C SER A 141 29.37 -9.34 50.81
N LYS A 142 28.69 -8.18 50.88
CA LYS A 142 29.20 -6.99 51.57
C LYS A 142 29.17 -7.15 53.09
N ILE A 143 28.14 -7.81 53.62
CA ILE A 143 27.99 -8.11 55.05
C ILE A 143 29.01 -9.16 55.51
N THR A 144 29.24 -10.22 54.71
CA THR A 144 30.18 -11.29 55.08
C THR A 144 31.65 -10.92 54.89
N SER A 145 31.99 -10.08 53.89
CA SER A 145 33.38 -9.62 53.67
C SER A 145 33.82 -8.52 54.66
N SER A 146 32.90 -7.71 55.20
CA SER A 146 33.20 -6.68 56.19
C SER A 146 33.20 -7.19 57.65
N GLY A 147 32.57 -8.35 57.92
CA GLY A 147 32.55 -8.97 59.26
C GLY A 147 33.87 -9.63 59.71
N GLY A 148 34.87 -9.77 58.83
CA GLY A 148 36.12 -10.49 59.10
C GLY A 148 37.27 -9.67 59.72
N LYS A 149 37.15 -8.34 59.87
CA LYS A 149 38.24 -7.50 60.41
C LYS A 149 38.01 -7.12 61.88
N LYS A 150 37.89 -8.11 62.75
CA LYS A 150 38.21 -7.97 64.18
C LYS A 150 39.46 -8.79 64.48
N GLY A 151 40.64 -8.20 64.24
CA GLY A 151 41.88 -8.94 64.40
C GLY A 151 43.14 -8.10 64.29
N ARG A 152 43.52 -7.48 65.41
CA ARG A 152 44.90 -7.42 65.93
C ARG A 152 45.91 -6.57 65.13
N GLY A 153 46.08 -5.33 65.57
CA GLY A 153 47.19 -4.45 65.20
C GLY A 153 47.58 -3.52 66.34
N ARG A 154 48.02 -4.09 67.47
CA ARG A 154 48.68 -3.35 68.55
C ARG A 154 50.16 -3.22 68.18
N SER A 155 50.57 -2.07 67.66
CA SER A 155 51.95 -1.58 67.66
C SER A 155 51.86 -0.09 67.98
N GLY A 156 52.27 0.42 69.13
CA GLY A 156 53.40 0.00 69.94
C GLY A 156 54.51 1.01 69.72
N LYS A 157 54.49 2.06 70.57
CA LYS A 157 55.58 2.93 71.04
C LYS A 157 56.59 3.48 70.04
#